data_AF-A0A949HVK2-F1
#
_entry.id   AF-A0A949HVK2-F1
#
_cell.length_a   1.000
_cell.length_b   1.000
_cell.length_c   1.000
_cell.angle_alpha   90.00
_cell.angle_beta   90.00
_cell.angle_gamma   90.00
#
_symmetry.space_group_name_H-M   'P 1'
#
loop_
_entity.id
_entity.type
_entity.pdbx_description
1 polymer ?
#
loop_
_entity_poly.entity_id
_entity_poly.type
_entity_poly.pdbx_seq_one_letter_code
_entity_poly.pdbx_strand_id
1 'polypeptide(L)'
;DGWNGHKIYPAMKAMDPDFVVHAGDIEYYDKPDPWAMTIPLMRFKWARIFSLPSNRDFYNRTTTYFIKDDHDTLANDCWPGKIYGAVSFEQGVKLFNEEQFPSKPERYQSVSWGKDLQIWILEGRDYRSPNSMADGPNKTILGAQQKAWLFKTLKESQASFKLICTPTPIVGPDRDNKKDNHANDVFAHEGSEIREFLATVPGVILCCGDRHWQYASVDQETKLWEFGCGPGSQEHELGWKPGDQRPEHRFLRVQGGFLSGELFYDAAISRPSLAMRHHDVTGKTHSEFVFPQAFAAP
;
A
#
# COMPACT_ATOMS: atom_id res chain seq x y z
N ASP A 1 6.65 -2.50 19.16
CA ASP A 1 8.13 -2.39 19.29
C ASP A 1 8.66 -1.74 20.58
N GLY A 2 7.87 -0.94 21.33
CA GLY A 2 8.30 -0.36 22.61
C GLY A 2 7.63 0.98 22.95
N TRP A 3 8.01 1.59 24.10
CA TRP A 3 7.43 2.84 24.61
C TRP A 3 7.64 4.08 23.71
N ASN A 4 8.63 4.03 22.80
CA ASN A 4 8.89 5.13 21.87
C ASN A 4 8.06 5.05 20.58
N GLY A 5 7.39 3.94 20.29
CA GLY A 5 6.72 3.67 19.01
C GLY A 5 7.50 2.76 18.07
N HIS A 6 7.08 2.66 16.81
CA HIS A 6 7.66 1.73 15.84
C HIS A 6 9.11 2.08 15.50
N LYS A 7 9.97 1.06 15.38
CA LYS A 7 11.41 1.22 15.10
C LYS A 7 11.71 1.74 13.69
N ILE A 8 10.76 1.57 12.76
CA ILE A 8 10.88 2.07 11.39
C ILE A 8 11.00 3.59 11.34
N TYR A 9 10.36 4.35 12.24
CA TYR A 9 10.32 5.81 12.11
C TYR A 9 11.69 6.47 12.35
N PRO A 10 12.48 6.12 13.38
CA PRO A 10 13.85 6.61 13.50
C PRO A 10 14.74 6.17 12.33
N ALA A 11 14.56 4.95 11.82
CA ALA A 11 15.32 4.43 10.68
C ALA A 11 15.02 5.20 9.40
N MET A 12 13.74 5.40 9.08
CA MET A 12 13.30 6.23 7.95
C MET A 12 13.74 7.68 8.13
N LYS A 13 13.66 8.25 9.33
CA LYS A 13 14.14 9.62 9.60
C LYS A 13 15.61 9.79 9.23
N ALA A 14 16.45 8.79 9.54
CA ALA A 14 17.87 8.83 9.21
C ALA A 14 18.15 8.80 7.70
N MET A 15 17.19 8.35 6.89
CA MET A 15 17.27 8.38 5.42
C MET A 15 16.85 9.73 4.81
N ASP A 16 16.26 10.63 5.61
CA ASP A 16 15.80 11.96 5.18
C ASP A 16 14.92 11.95 3.92
N PRO A 17 13.80 11.20 3.91
CA PRO A 17 12.98 11.07 2.72
C PRO A 17 12.22 12.36 2.40
N ASP A 18 12.13 12.68 1.11
CA ASP A 18 11.32 13.76 0.56
C ASP A 18 9.83 13.66 1.00
N PHE A 19 9.29 12.44 0.99
CA PHE A 19 7.93 12.13 1.41
C PHE A 19 7.81 10.64 1.78
N VAL A 20 6.70 10.29 2.41
CA VAL A 20 6.29 8.91 2.73
C VAL A 20 4.87 8.67 2.25
N VAL A 21 4.61 7.47 1.75
CA VAL A 21 3.25 6.96 1.52
C VAL A 21 2.99 5.82 2.49
N HIS A 22 2.04 6.01 3.40
CA HIS A 22 1.49 4.93 4.20
C HIS A 22 0.55 4.10 3.32
N ALA A 23 0.80 2.79 3.22
CA ALA A 23 0.04 1.87 2.37
C ALA A 23 -1.12 1.19 3.11
N GLY A 24 -1.77 1.90 4.05
CA GLY A 24 -2.84 1.32 4.87
C GLY A 24 -2.40 0.84 6.25
N ASP A 25 -3.38 0.38 7.02
CA ASP A 25 -3.23 -0.29 8.31
C ASP A 25 -2.37 0.50 9.31
N ILE A 26 -2.67 1.79 9.41
CA ILE A 26 -1.95 2.71 10.30
C ILE A 26 -2.39 2.44 11.75
N GLU A 27 -3.68 2.22 11.99
CA GLU A 27 -4.22 1.84 13.30
C GLU A 27 -5.25 0.71 13.19
N TYR A 28 -5.27 -0.17 14.19
CA TYR A 28 -6.11 -1.37 14.21
C TYR A 28 -7.17 -1.29 15.29
N TYR A 29 -8.44 -1.11 14.94
CA TYR A 29 -9.52 -1.07 15.95
C TYR A 29 -9.85 -2.44 16.56
N ASP A 30 -9.71 -3.49 15.77
CA ASP A 30 -10.02 -4.89 16.07
C ASP A 30 -8.75 -5.68 16.49
N LYS A 31 -7.91 -5.05 17.29
CA LYS A 31 -6.82 -5.70 18.04
C LYS A 31 -6.92 -5.30 19.51
N PRO A 32 -6.47 -6.18 20.44
CA PRO A 32 -6.58 -5.93 21.87
C PRO A 32 -5.78 -4.69 22.32
N ASP A 33 -5.91 -4.39 23.61
CA ASP A 33 -5.23 -3.29 24.31
C ASP A 33 -5.45 -1.89 23.72
N PRO A 34 -6.67 -1.34 23.70
CA PRO A 34 -7.97 -2.00 23.85
C PRO A 34 -8.59 -2.33 22.49
N TRP A 35 -9.59 -3.22 22.48
CA TRP A 35 -10.54 -3.33 21.37
C TRP A 35 -11.36 -2.03 21.24
N ALA A 36 -11.37 -1.40 20.08
CA ALA A 36 -12.03 -0.11 19.87
C ALA A 36 -13.41 -0.26 19.20
N MET A 37 -14.39 -0.67 20.00
CA MET A 37 -15.76 -0.93 19.55
C MET A 37 -16.68 0.30 19.57
N THR A 38 -16.15 1.50 19.85
CA THR A 38 -16.88 2.77 19.89
C THR A 38 -16.02 3.89 19.30
N ILE A 39 -16.66 4.94 18.75
CA ILE A 39 -15.93 6.10 18.20
C ILE A 39 -14.95 6.74 19.22
N PRO A 40 -15.31 6.95 20.51
CA PRO A 40 -14.34 7.44 21.49
C PRO A 40 -13.10 6.55 21.66
N LEU A 41 -13.26 5.21 21.62
CA LEU A 41 -12.12 4.30 21.70
C LEU A 41 -11.28 4.29 20.42
N MET A 42 -11.90 4.39 19.25
CA MET A 42 -11.17 4.51 17.99
C MET A 42 -10.33 5.79 17.96
N ARG A 43 -10.92 6.94 18.36
CA ARG A 43 -10.19 8.21 18.55
C ARG A 43 -9.06 8.09 19.57
N PHE A 44 -9.28 7.36 20.66
CA PHE A 44 -8.24 7.10 21.65
C PHE A 44 -7.05 6.33 21.04
N LYS A 45 -7.30 5.29 20.22
CA LYS A 45 -6.22 4.54 19.56
C LYS A 45 -5.40 5.44 18.63
N TRP A 46 -6.05 6.25 17.80
CA TRP A 46 -5.37 7.27 16.98
C TRP A 46 -4.55 8.26 17.80
N ALA A 47 -5.14 8.85 18.83
CA ALA A 47 -4.43 9.78 19.71
C ALA A 47 -3.21 9.11 20.36
N ARG A 48 -3.34 7.84 20.75
CA ARG A 48 -2.24 7.06 21.33
C ARG A 48 -1.12 6.82 20.32
N ILE A 49 -1.38 6.27 19.14
CA ILE A 49 -0.31 5.95 18.18
C ILE A 49 0.44 7.20 17.72
N PHE A 50 -0.26 8.32 17.52
CA PHE A 50 0.37 9.59 17.15
C PHE A 50 1.00 10.35 18.33
N SER A 51 0.73 9.94 19.57
CA SER A 51 1.44 10.46 20.75
C SER A 51 2.81 9.81 20.97
N LEU A 52 3.11 8.70 20.29
CA LEU A 52 4.37 7.98 20.45
C LEU A 52 5.55 8.84 20.00
N PRO A 53 6.64 8.95 20.79
CA PRO A 53 7.76 9.84 20.51
C PRO A 53 8.34 9.73 19.09
N SER A 54 8.59 8.52 18.61
CA SER A 54 9.16 8.26 17.28
C SER A 54 8.22 8.68 16.16
N ASN A 55 6.93 8.33 16.27
CA ASN A 55 5.90 8.72 15.31
C ASN A 55 5.80 10.24 15.24
N ARG A 56 5.67 10.90 16.40
CA ARG A 56 5.54 12.35 16.50
C ARG A 56 6.76 13.08 15.94
N ASP A 57 7.97 12.63 16.25
CA ASP A 57 9.20 13.26 15.74
C ASP A 57 9.33 13.12 14.21
N PHE A 58 8.94 11.97 13.66
CA PHE A 58 8.97 11.72 12.23
C PHE A 58 7.95 12.58 11.45
N TYR A 59 6.67 12.49 11.81
CA TYR A 59 5.61 13.17 11.07
C TYR A 59 5.67 14.71 11.17
N ASN A 60 6.35 15.26 12.18
CA ASN A 60 6.58 16.71 12.26
C ASN A 60 7.61 17.22 11.24
N ARG A 61 8.32 16.33 10.54
CA ARG A 61 9.43 16.69 9.64
C ARG A 61 9.27 16.13 8.23
N THR A 62 8.39 15.16 8.03
CA THR A 62 8.28 14.42 6.77
C THR A 62 6.89 14.55 6.19
N THR A 63 6.81 15.01 4.94
CA THR A 63 5.57 15.03 4.17
C THR A 63 5.03 13.61 4.06
N THR A 64 3.78 13.40 4.47
CA THR A 64 3.20 12.06 4.54
C THR A 64 1.85 12.01 3.84
N TYR A 65 1.68 11.02 2.98
CA TYR A 65 0.43 10.65 2.35
C TYR A 65 -0.13 9.40 3.02
N PHE A 66 -1.37 9.45 3.47
CA PHE A 66 -2.02 8.33 4.16
C PHE A 66 -3.05 7.68 3.25
N ILE A 67 -2.80 6.42 2.89
CA ILE A 67 -3.81 5.53 2.30
C ILE A 67 -4.58 4.88 3.43
N LYS A 68 -5.90 4.79 3.25
CA LYS A 68 -6.80 4.09 4.17
C LYS A 68 -6.91 2.63 3.77
N ASP A 69 -6.88 1.74 4.76
CA ASP A 69 -7.22 0.33 4.60
C ASP A 69 -8.39 -0.09 5.52
N ASP A 70 -8.68 -1.38 5.59
CA ASP A 70 -9.82 -1.95 6.32
C ASP A 70 -9.74 -1.72 7.83
N HIS A 71 -8.55 -1.84 8.42
CA HIS A 71 -8.36 -1.62 9.86
C HIS A 71 -8.44 -0.14 10.25
N ASP A 72 -8.03 0.76 9.35
CA ASP A 72 -8.21 2.21 9.50
C ASP A 72 -9.68 2.62 9.34
N THR A 73 -10.43 1.85 8.55
CA THR A 73 -11.85 2.08 8.28
C THR A 73 -12.73 1.53 9.39
N LEU A 74 -12.62 0.24 9.72
CA LEU A 74 -13.51 -0.40 10.68
C LEU A 74 -12.94 -1.66 11.34
N ALA A 75 -12.60 -2.68 10.56
CA ALA A 75 -12.12 -4.00 11.01
C ALA A 75 -11.66 -4.83 9.80
N ASN A 76 -10.97 -5.95 10.06
CA ASN A 76 -10.45 -6.84 9.02
C ASN A 76 -11.47 -7.20 7.92
N ASP A 77 -11.03 -7.08 6.67
CA ASP A 77 -11.73 -7.35 5.42
C ASP A 77 -13.11 -6.68 5.34
N CYS A 78 -13.26 -5.46 5.88
CA CYS A 78 -14.54 -4.74 5.87
C CYS A 78 -14.90 -4.12 4.50
N TRP A 79 -16.19 -3.84 4.34
CA TRP A 79 -16.77 -3.20 3.15
C TRP A 79 -18.04 -2.42 3.53
N PRO A 80 -18.59 -1.57 2.64
CA PRO A 80 -19.79 -0.78 2.93
C PRO A 80 -20.95 -1.60 3.51
N GLY A 81 -21.61 -1.05 4.55
CA GLY A 81 -22.69 -1.72 5.27
C GLY A 81 -22.26 -2.67 6.41
N LYS A 82 -20.96 -2.80 6.70
CA LYS A 82 -20.47 -3.52 7.89
C LYS A 82 -20.64 -2.71 9.18
N ILE A 83 -20.62 -3.41 10.31
CA ILE A 83 -20.65 -2.85 11.67
C ILE A 83 -19.59 -3.56 12.51
N TYR A 84 -18.85 -2.80 13.32
CA TYR A 84 -17.94 -3.32 14.34
C TYR A 84 -18.25 -2.68 15.70
N GLY A 85 -18.69 -3.50 16.65
CA GLY A 85 -19.19 -2.99 17.92
C GLY A 85 -20.41 -2.09 17.72
N ALA A 86 -20.30 -0.84 18.16
CA ALA A 86 -21.34 0.19 17.99
C ALA A 86 -21.07 1.15 16.82
N VAL A 87 -20.10 0.85 15.95
CA VAL A 87 -19.66 1.73 14.86
C VAL A 87 -20.01 1.13 13.50
N SER A 88 -20.69 1.89 12.65
CA SER A 88 -20.95 1.50 11.25
C SER A 88 -19.75 1.81 10.36
N PHE A 89 -19.67 1.14 9.21
CA PHE A 89 -18.65 1.40 8.19
C PHE A 89 -18.59 2.88 7.81
N GLU A 90 -19.73 3.54 7.62
CA GLU A 90 -19.82 4.95 7.22
C GLU A 90 -19.28 5.88 8.32
N GLN A 91 -19.50 5.54 9.59
CA GLN A 91 -18.92 6.28 10.71
C GLN A 91 -17.40 6.11 10.77
N GLY A 92 -16.90 4.91 10.45
CA GLY A 92 -15.47 4.62 10.33
C GLY A 92 -14.79 5.38 9.19
N VAL A 93 -15.41 5.37 8.00
CA VAL A 93 -15.00 6.20 6.85
C VAL A 93 -14.94 7.66 7.23
N LYS A 94 -15.97 8.18 7.90
CA LYS A 94 -16.02 9.56 8.37
C LYS A 94 -14.89 9.87 9.34
N LEU A 95 -14.66 8.99 10.32
CA LEU A 95 -13.58 9.16 11.30
C LEU A 95 -12.23 9.32 10.61
N PHE A 96 -11.91 8.47 9.64
CA PHE A 96 -10.66 8.60 8.89
C PHE A 96 -10.64 9.84 7.98
N ASN A 97 -11.63 9.97 7.10
CA ASN A 97 -11.62 10.94 6.00
C ASN A 97 -11.85 12.39 6.46
N GLU A 98 -12.58 12.61 7.56
CA GLU A 98 -12.94 13.95 8.04
C GLU A 98 -12.23 14.35 9.34
N GLU A 99 -11.84 13.40 10.20
CA GLU A 99 -11.26 13.71 11.51
C GLU A 99 -9.75 13.43 11.56
N GLN A 100 -9.30 12.23 11.19
CA GLN A 100 -7.88 11.85 11.35
C GLN A 100 -7.01 12.39 10.23
N PHE A 101 -7.44 12.20 8.98
CA PHE A 101 -6.69 12.63 7.79
C PHE A 101 -7.60 13.39 6.81
N PRO A 102 -8.12 14.57 7.22
CA PRO A 102 -8.90 15.42 6.33
C PRO A 102 -8.09 15.81 5.09
N SER A 103 -8.66 15.54 3.93
CA SER A 103 -8.11 15.91 2.62
C SER A 103 -9.25 16.20 1.65
N LYS A 104 -8.94 16.84 0.52
CA LYS A 104 -9.95 17.20 -0.48
C LYS A 104 -10.52 15.93 -1.14
N PRO A 105 -11.83 15.86 -1.42
CA PRO A 105 -12.37 14.85 -2.32
C PRO A 105 -11.87 15.11 -3.75
N GLU A 106 -11.67 14.10 -4.59
CA GLU A 106 -11.79 12.66 -4.30
C GLU A 106 -10.61 12.14 -3.44
N ARG A 107 -10.80 11.00 -2.76
CA ARG A 107 -9.79 10.44 -1.83
C ARG A 107 -8.63 9.71 -2.49
N TYR A 108 -8.61 9.70 -3.81
CA TYR A 108 -7.51 9.23 -4.64
C TYR A 108 -6.92 10.41 -5.42
N GLN A 109 -5.61 10.37 -5.66
CA GLN A 109 -4.91 11.48 -6.32
C GLN A 109 -3.63 11.00 -7.00
N SER A 110 -3.06 11.85 -7.84
CA SER A 110 -1.69 11.66 -8.30
C SER A 110 -0.84 12.88 -7.97
N VAL A 111 0.44 12.65 -7.72
CA VAL A 111 1.43 13.67 -7.35
C VAL A 111 2.64 13.49 -8.28
N SER A 112 2.99 14.53 -9.01
CA SER A 112 4.24 14.58 -9.78
C SER A 112 5.37 15.02 -8.86
N TRP A 113 6.45 14.23 -8.80
CA TRP A 113 7.66 14.54 -8.05
C TRP A 113 8.82 14.77 -9.03
N GLY A 114 8.87 15.99 -9.56
CA GLY A 114 9.74 16.32 -10.70
C GLY A 114 9.23 15.74 -12.02
N LYS A 115 10.12 15.68 -13.02
CA LYS A 115 9.77 15.27 -14.40
C LYS A 115 9.68 13.76 -14.60
N ASP A 116 10.40 12.99 -13.79
CA ASP A 116 10.64 11.56 -14.03
C ASP A 116 9.86 10.63 -13.09
N LEU A 117 9.22 11.15 -12.04
CA LEU A 117 8.41 10.37 -11.11
C LEU A 117 7.02 10.98 -10.98
N GLN A 118 6.00 10.15 -11.15
CA GLN A 118 4.64 10.45 -10.74
C GLN A 118 4.08 9.29 -9.93
N ILE A 119 3.30 9.61 -8.91
CA ILE A 119 2.77 8.66 -7.93
C ILE A 119 1.26 8.74 -7.96
N TRP A 120 0.58 7.60 -8.01
CA TRP A 120 -0.86 7.45 -7.87
C TRP A 120 -1.14 6.84 -6.51
N ILE A 121 -1.96 7.53 -5.72
CA ILE A 121 -2.39 7.11 -4.40
C ILE A 121 -3.86 6.72 -4.54
N LEU A 122 -4.16 5.43 -4.42
CA LEU A 122 -5.49 4.87 -4.63
C LEU A 122 -6.27 4.74 -3.32
N GLU A 123 -7.59 4.68 -3.44
CA GLU A 123 -8.55 4.42 -2.38
C GLU A 123 -9.17 3.02 -2.62
N GLY A 124 -9.13 2.14 -1.62
CA GLY A 124 -9.51 0.73 -1.78
C GLY A 124 -10.73 0.28 -0.95
N ARG A 125 -11.37 1.16 -0.18
CA ARG A 125 -12.39 0.79 0.80
C ARG A 125 -13.74 1.47 0.58
N ASP A 126 -13.78 2.74 0.22
CA ASP A 126 -15.01 3.54 0.18
C ASP A 126 -15.96 3.10 -0.93
N TYR A 127 -15.42 2.72 -2.09
CA TYR A 127 -16.21 2.45 -3.31
C TYR A 127 -16.39 0.96 -3.63
N ARG A 128 -15.90 0.08 -2.76
CA ARG A 128 -15.84 -1.36 -3.04
C ARG A 128 -17.18 -2.06 -2.88
N SER A 129 -17.36 -3.12 -3.66
CA SER A 129 -18.43 -4.09 -3.51
C SER A 129 -18.16 -5.03 -2.32
N PRO A 130 -19.21 -5.64 -1.74
CA PRO A 130 -19.07 -6.72 -0.77
C PRO A 130 -18.19 -7.87 -1.27
N ASN A 131 -17.32 -8.41 -0.40
CA ASN A 131 -16.52 -9.58 -0.75
C ASN A 131 -17.39 -10.79 -1.13
N SER A 132 -18.59 -10.89 -0.55
CA SER A 132 -19.57 -11.94 -0.83
C SER A 132 -20.33 -11.77 -2.15
N MET A 133 -20.22 -10.64 -2.84
CA MET A 133 -20.80 -10.46 -4.18
C MET A 133 -20.11 -11.43 -5.15
N ALA A 134 -20.86 -12.02 -6.09
CA ALA A 134 -20.25 -12.85 -7.12
C ALA A 134 -19.28 -12.01 -7.98
N ASP A 135 -18.13 -12.57 -8.33
CA ASP A 135 -17.17 -11.88 -9.20
C ASP A 135 -17.75 -11.66 -10.61
N GLY A 136 -17.35 -10.56 -11.24
CA GLY A 136 -17.85 -10.15 -12.54
C GLY A 136 -17.78 -8.63 -12.77
N PRO A 137 -18.29 -8.13 -13.91
CA PRO A 137 -18.09 -6.74 -14.36
C PRO A 137 -18.67 -5.66 -13.45
N ASN A 138 -19.61 -6.03 -12.57
CA ASN A 138 -20.25 -5.09 -11.64
C ASN A 138 -19.63 -5.12 -10.24
N LYS A 139 -18.69 -6.05 -9.97
CA LYS A 139 -17.96 -6.14 -8.71
C LYS A 139 -16.66 -5.37 -8.82
N THR A 140 -16.37 -4.53 -7.83
CA THR A 140 -15.24 -3.59 -7.90
C THR A 140 -14.66 -3.34 -6.52
N ILE A 141 -13.38 -3.01 -6.45
CA ILE A 141 -12.73 -2.37 -5.30
C ILE A 141 -12.61 -0.87 -5.57
N LEU A 142 -12.14 -0.47 -6.75
CA LEU A 142 -11.84 0.93 -7.04
C LEU A 142 -13.09 1.79 -7.28
N GLY A 143 -14.20 1.19 -7.71
CA GLY A 143 -15.32 1.91 -8.29
C GLY A 143 -15.04 2.38 -9.73
N ALA A 144 -16.10 2.61 -10.50
CA ALA A 144 -16.00 2.97 -11.91
C ALA A 144 -15.28 4.31 -12.15
N GLN A 145 -15.53 5.31 -11.29
CA GLN A 145 -14.97 6.66 -11.44
C GLN A 145 -13.45 6.69 -11.22
N GLN A 146 -12.96 6.06 -10.14
CA GLN A 146 -11.54 5.98 -9.84
C GLN A 146 -10.79 5.15 -10.89
N LYS A 147 -11.35 4.00 -11.33
CA LYS A 147 -10.73 3.15 -12.36
C LYS A 147 -10.57 3.91 -13.68
N ALA A 148 -11.62 4.61 -14.13
CA ALA A 148 -11.56 5.44 -15.33
C ALA A 148 -10.53 6.59 -15.19
N TRP A 149 -10.48 7.23 -14.03
CA TRP A 149 -9.48 8.27 -13.72
C TRP A 149 -8.05 7.71 -13.75
N LEU A 150 -7.80 6.55 -13.15
CA LEU A 150 -6.50 5.90 -13.13
C LEU A 150 -6.02 5.62 -14.55
N PHE A 151 -6.87 5.00 -15.37
CA PHE A 151 -6.52 4.64 -16.75
C PHE A 151 -6.25 5.88 -17.61
N LYS A 152 -7.07 6.91 -17.47
CA LYS A 152 -6.88 8.17 -18.20
C LYS A 152 -5.55 8.84 -17.81
N THR A 153 -5.33 9.06 -16.53
CA THR A 153 -4.18 9.85 -16.05
C THR A 153 -2.85 9.13 -16.25
N LEU A 154 -2.82 7.80 -16.20
CA LEU A 154 -1.63 7.01 -16.54
C LEU A 154 -1.22 7.18 -18.01
N LYS A 155 -2.19 7.22 -18.93
CA LYS A 155 -1.94 7.47 -20.37
C LYS A 155 -1.46 8.90 -20.65
N GLU A 156 -1.92 9.86 -19.87
CA GLU A 156 -1.53 11.27 -20.00
C GLU A 156 -0.12 11.54 -19.44
N SER A 157 0.31 10.76 -18.45
CA SER A 157 1.59 10.95 -17.77
C SER A 157 2.81 10.73 -18.67
N GLN A 158 3.72 11.70 -18.65
CA GLN A 158 5.01 11.65 -19.33
C GLN A 158 6.16 11.23 -18.40
N ALA A 159 5.88 10.87 -17.14
CA ALA A 159 6.91 10.47 -16.19
C ALA A 159 7.57 9.14 -16.59
N SER A 160 8.89 9.07 -16.41
CA SER A 160 9.68 7.85 -16.65
C SER A 160 9.23 6.69 -15.75
N PHE A 161 8.94 6.99 -14.47
CA PHE A 161 8.45 6.04 -13.48
C PHE A 161 7.06 6.47 -12.99
N LYS A 162 6.15 5.49 -12.94
CA LYS A 162 4.75 5.65 -12.53
C LYS A 162 4.49 4.70 -11.37
N LEU A 163 4.58 5.20 -10.14
CA LEU A 163 4.36 4.40 -8.94
C LEU A 163 2.88 4.39 -8.58
N ILE A 164 2.29 3.21 -8.46
CA ILE A 164 0.90 3.07 -8.03
C ILE A 164 0.90 2.48 -6.61
N CYS A 165 0.45 3.28 -5.65
CA CYS A 165 0.32 2.90 -4.25
C CYS A 165 -1.15 2.57 -3.96
N THR A 166 -1.39 1.34 -3.49
CA THR A 166 -2.71 0.80 -3.16
C THR A 166 -2.67 0.17 -1.76
N PRO A 167 -3.76 0.17 -0.97
CA PRO A 167 -3.73 -0.49 0.33
C PRO A 167 -3.47 -2.01 0.17
N THR A 168 -4.18 -2.61 -0.78
CA THR A 168 -4.18 -4.06 -1.02
C THR A 168 -3.46 -4.43 -2.33
N PRO A 169 -2.91 -5.65 -2.44
CA PRO A 169 -2.19 -6.13 -3.63
C PRO A 169 -3.07 -6.25 -4.87
N ILE A 170 -2.46 -6.04 -6.03
CA ILE A 170 -3.03 -6.20 -7.38
C ILE A 170 -2.37 -7.33 -8.15
N VAL A 171 -1.05 -7.48 -8.06
CA VAL A 171 -0.31 -8.49 -8.83
C VAL A 171 -0.27 -9.83 -8.10
N GLY A 172 0.08 -9.83 -6.82
CA GLY A 172 0.26 -11.09 -6.10
C GLY A 172 1.61 -11.77 -6.37
N PRO A 173 1.75 -13.06 -6.04
CA PRO A 173 0.71 -14.01 -5.63
C PRO A 173 0.27 -13.79 -4.18
N ASP A 174 -0.96 -14.15 -3.85
CA ASP A 174 -1.48 -14.16 -2.48
C ASP A 174 -1.62 -15.58 -1.92
N ARG A 175 -2.08 -15.69 -0.67
CA ARG A 175 -2.50 -16.94 -0.04
C ARG A 175 -3.90 -17.32 -0.53
N ASP A 176 -4.11 -18.62 -0.75
CA ASP A 176 -5.38 -19.19 -1.24
C ASP A 176 -6.61 -18.84 -0.39
N ASN A 177 -6.42 -18.53 0.89
CA ASN A 177 -7.51 -18.18 1.81
C ASN A 177 -7.82 -16.68 1.87
N LYS A 178 -7.04 -15.81 1.21
CA LYS A 178 -7.33 -14.38 1.14
C LYS A 178 -8.36 -14.07 0.05
N LYS A 179 -9.24 -13.12 0.36
CA LYS A 179 -10.50 -12.87 -0.36
C LYS A 179 -10.85 -11.38 -0.49
N ASP A 180 -9.86 -10.52 -0.27
CA ASP A 180 -10.09 -9.10 0.02
C ASP A 180 -9.36 -8.13 -0.91
N ASN A 181 -8.71 -8.64 -1.96
CA ASN A 181 -7.87 -7.84 -2.86
C ASN A 181 -7.95 -8.30 -4.34
N HIS A 182 -7.31 -7.55 -5.24
CA HIS A 182 -7.30 -7.83 -6.69
C HIS A 182 -6.38 -8.98 -7.10
N ALA A 183 -5.49 -9.42 -6.21
CA ALA A 183 -4.56 -10.53 -6.44
C ALA A 183 -5.14 -11.92 -6.12
N ASN A 184 -6.45 -12.02 -5.86
CA ASN A 184 -7.14 -13.29 -5.59
C ASN A 184 -8.43 -13.43 -6.41
N ASP A 185 -9.03 -14.61 -6.37
CA ASP A 185 -10.17 -15.01 -7.19
C ASP A 185 -11.48 -14.24 -6.88
N VAL A 186 -11.56 -13.54 -5.75
CA VAL A 186 -12.79 -12.85 -5.31
C VAL A 186 -13.02 -11.54 -6.07
N PHE A 187 -11.96 -10.90 -6.56
CA PHE A 187 -12.03 -9.70 -7.40
C PHE A 187 -11.22 -9.88 -8.69
N ALA A 188 -11.20 -11.12 -9.22
CA ALA A 188 -10.38 -11.48 -10.36
C ALA A 188 -10.73 -10.70 -11.62
N HIS A 189 -12.02 -10.47 -11.89
CA HIS A 189 -12.45 -9.73 -13.08
C HIS A 189 -11.84 -8.32 -13.14
N GLU A 190 -12.01 -7.53 -12.09
CA GLU A 190 -11.41 -6.18 -12.05
C GLU A 190 -9.88 -6.25 -11.92
N GLY A 191 -9.34 -7.22 -11.17
CA GLY A 191 -7.89 -7.40 -11.04
C GLY A 191 -7.22 -7.64 -12.39
N SER A 192 -7.79 -8.51 -13.23
CA SER A 192 -7.28 -8.79 -14.57
C SER A 192 -7.44 -7.60 -15.50
N GLU A 193 -8.58 -6.92 -15.49
CA GLU A 193 -8.78 -5.68 -16.27
C GLU A 193 -7.71 -4.63 -15.95
N ILE A 194 -7.42 -4.42 -14.65
CA ILE A 194 -6.39 -3.48 -14.21
C ILE A 194 -5.01 -3.96 -14.66
N ARG A 195 -4.62 -5.21 -14.39
CA ARG A 195 -3.29 -5.73 -14.78
C ARG A 195 -3.06 -5.67 -16.28
N GLU A 196 -4.04 -6.08 -17.09
CA GLU A 196 -3.98 -6.02 -18.55
C GLU A 196 -3.78 -4.58 -19.04
N PHE A 197 -4.53 -3.63 -18.47
CA PHE A 197 -4.36 -2.21 -18.80
C PHE A 197 -2.97 -1.70 -18.40
N LEU A 198 -2.53 -1.96 -17.18
CA LEU A 198 -1.26 -1.47 -16.64
C LEU A 198 -0.06 -2.01 -17.44
N ALA A 199 -0.15 -3.25 -17.95
CA ALA A 199 0.86 -3.84 -18.83
C ALA A 199 1.12 -3.03 -20.11
N THR A 200 0.12 -2.26 -20.57
CA THR A 200 0.24 -1.40 -21.77
C THR A 200 0.90 -0.05 -21.48
N VAL A 201 1.09 0.32 -20.20
CA VAL A 201 1.64 1.61 -19.80
C VAL A 201 3.10 1.43 -19.35
N PRO A 202 4.08 2.05 -20.04
CA PRO A 202 5.49 1.91 -19.66
C PRO A 202 5.80 2.60 -18.34
N GLY A 203 6.70 1.98 -17.57
CA GLY A 203 7.24 2.54 -16.32
C GLY A 203 6.35 2.35 -15.10
N VAL A 204 5.29 1.53 -15.18
CA VAL A 204 4.42 1.21 -14.03
C VAL A 204 5.11 0.26 -13.05
N ILE A 205 5.09 0.63 -11.77
CA ILE A 205 5.50 -0.21 -10.64
C ILE A 205 4.46 -0.06 -9.54
N LEU A 206 4.00 -1.17 -8.97
CA LEU A 206 2.99 -1.19 -7.91
C LEU A 206 3.62 -1.33 -6.53
N CYS A 207 3.01 -0.73 -5.53
CA CYS A 207 3.39 -0.81 -4.12
C CYS A 207 2.13 -1.02 -3.26
N CYS A 208 2.18 -1.93 -2.28
CA CYS A 208 1.04 -2.19 -1.40
C CYS A 208 1.41 -2.57 0.05
N GLY A 209 0.38 -2.60 0.90
CA GLY A 209 0.34 -3.08 2.29
C GLY A 209 -0.44 -4.39 2.42
N ASP A 210 -1.32 -4.48 3.43
CA ASP A 210 -2.26 -5.58 3.81
C ASP A 210 -1.61 -6.93 4.19
N ARG A 211 -0.53 -7.32 3.53
CA ARG A 211 -0.04 -8.70 3.58
C ARG A 211 0.70 -9.06 4.86
N HIS A 212 1.39 -8.10 5.47
CA HIS A 212 2.24 -8.32 6.65
C HIS A 212 3.47 -9.20 6.37
N TRP A 213 4.01 -9.11 5.15
CA TRP A 213 5.35 -9.55 4.80
C TRP A 213 5.90 -8.71 3.66
N GLN A 214 7.23 -8.66 3.54
CA GLN A 214 7.91 -7.93 2.48
C GLN A 214 8.08 -8.83 1.27
N TYR A 215 7.82 -8.32 0.07
CA TYR A 215 8.05 -9.06 -1.15
C TYR A 215 8.29 -8.13 -2.35
N ALA A 216 9.00 -8.66 -3.34
CA ALA A 216 8.92 -8.17 -4.70
C ALA A 216 8.46 -9.32 -5.58
N SER A 217 7.44 -9.09 -6.41
CA SER A 217 6.94 -10.08 -7.36
C SER A 217 6.86 -9.50 -8.76
N VAL A 218 6.93 -10.41 -9.74
CA VAL A 218 6.74 -10.10 -11.15
C VAL A 218 5.70 -11.02 -11.71
N ASP A 219 4.64 -10.45 -12.26
CA ASP A 219 3.66 -11.20 -13.02
C ASP A 219 4.30 -11.79 -14.28
N GLN A 220 4.12 -13.08 -14.52
CA GLN A 220 4.81 -13.75 -15.61
C GLN A 220 4.29 -13.34 -16.99
N GLU A 221 3.03 -12.93 -17.08
CA GLU A 221 2.38 -12.59 -18.35
C GLU A 221 2.54 -11.10 -18.66
N THR A 222 2.11 -10.24 -17.74
CA THR A 222 2.09 -8.78 -17.89
C THR A 222 3.43 -8.12 -17.59
N LYS A 223 4.38 -8.84 -16.95
CA LYS A 223 5.68 -8.32 -16.48
C LYS A 223 5.58 -7.17 -15.48
N LEU A 224 4.40 -6.96 -14.88
CA LEU A 224 4.20 -5.96 -13.85
C LEU A 224 4.96 -6.32 -12.59
N TRP A 225 5.61 -5.32 -12.01
CA TRP A 225 6.27 -5.42 -10.71
C TRP A 225 5.37 -4.91 -9.61
N GLU A 226 5.29 -5.66 -8.51
CA GLU A 226 4.64 -5.23 -7.28
C GLU A 226 5.56 -5.44 -6.07
N PHE A 227 5.57 -4.45 -5.18
CA PHE A 227 6.35 -4.43 -3.96
C PHE A 227 5.44 -4.36 -2.73
N GLY A 228 5.52 -5.36 -1.85
CA GLY A 228 4.88 -5.34 -0.54
C GLY A 228 5.82 -4.73 0.50
N CYS A 229 5.40 -3.66 1.16
CA CYS A 229 6.28 -2.86 2.03
C CYS A 229 6.27 -3.28 3.51
N GLY A 230 5.22 -3.95 3.96
CA GLY A 230 4.93 -4.20 5.39
C GLY A 230 5.36 -5.56 5.92
N PRO A 231 5.12 -5.84 7.21
CA PRO A 231 4.53 -4.93 8.19
C PRO A 231 5.57 -3.96 8.75
N GLY A 232 5.12 -2.77 9.17
CA GLY A 232 6.01 -1.77 9.80
C GLY A 232 6.58 -2.17 11.17
N SER A 233 6.07 -3.24 11.76
CA SER A 233 6.51 -3.79 13.05
C SER A 233 7.03 -5.21 12.87
N GLN A 234 8.05 -5.58 13.64
CA GLN A 234 8.59 -6.94 13.74
C GLN A 234 7.75 -7.87 14.62
N GLU A 235 6.63 -7.38 15.17
CA GLU A 235 5.72 -8.16 16.03
C GLU A 235 4.40 -8.47 15.29
N HIS A 236 4.32 -8.15 14.00
CA HIS A 236 3.10 -8.23 13.20
C HIS A 236 3.26 -9.01 11.90
N GLU A 237 4.36 -9.75 11.72
CA GLU A 237 4.54 -10.61 10.55
C GLU A 237 3.53 -11.76 10.54
N LEU A 238 2.86 -11.90 9.39
CA LEU A 238 2.00 -13.03 9.08
C LEU A 238 2.35 -13.49 7.66
N GLY A 239 1.77 -14.61 7.22
CA GLY A 239 1.79 -14.97 5.81
C GLY A 239 2.52 -16.26 5.50
N TRP A 240 3.47 -16.19 4.57
CA TRP A 240 4.10 -17.35 3.96
C TRP A 240 4.89 -18.19 4.97
N LYS A 241 4.85 -19.51 4.81
CA LYS A 241 5.74 -20.38 5.57
C LYS A 241 7.17 -20.15 5.08
N PRO A 242 8.20 -20.20 5.96
CA PRO A 242 9.58 -20.18 5.53
C PRO A 242 9.82 -21.23 4.41
N GLY A 243 10.31 -20.78 3.26
CA GLY A 243 10.56 -21.62 2.09
C GLY A 243 9.39 -21.79 1.10
N ASP A 244 8.21 -21.26 1.39
CA ASP A 244 7.05 -21.26 0.48
C ASP A 244 7.15 -20.10 -0.53
N GLN A 245 8.13 -20.20 -1.43
CA GLN A 245 8.37 -19.20 -2.47
C GLN A 245 7.69 -19.63 -3.78
N ARG A 246 6.87 -18.74 -4.33
CA ARG A 246 6.25 -18.91 -5.65
C ARG A 246 7.17 -18.41 -6.77
N PRO A 247 7.02 -18.90 -8.01
CA PRO A 247 7.86 -18.48 -9.14
C PRO A 247 7.86 -16.98 -9.44
N GLU A 248 6.77 -16.29 -9.10
CA GLU A 248 6.61 -14.84 -9.27
C GLU A 248 7.49 -14.05 -8.30
N HIS A 249 7.82 -14.61 -7.12
CA HIS A 249 8.59 -13.92 -6.09
C HIS A 249 10.05 -13.74 -6.52
N ARG A 250 10.47 -12.48 -6.65
CA ARG A 250 11.88 -12.06 -6.78
C ARG A 250 12.52 -11.76 -5.44
N PHE A 251 11.70 -11.47 -4.44
CA PHE A 251 12.10 -11.34 -3.04
C PHE A 251 10.92 -11.72 -2.15
N LEU A 252 11.17 -12.39 -1.04
CA LEU A 252 10.19 -12.70 -0.01
C LEU A 252 10.87 -12.71 1.35
N ARG A 253 10.36 -11.90 2.29
CA ARG A 253 10.83 -11.82 3.67
C ARG A 253 9.66 -11.61 4.62
N VAL A 254 9.32 -12.65 5.38
CA VAL A 254 8.23 -12.64 6.37
C VAL A 254 8.73 -12.05 7.69
N GLN A 255 9.05 -10.75 7.66
CA GLN A 255 9.57 -9.99 8.79
C GLN A 255 9.23 -8.50 8.63
N GLY A 256 9.25 -7.76 9.73
CA GLY A 256 8.96 -6.33 9.76
C GLY A 256 9.98 -5.45 9.03
N GLY A 257 9.52 -4.29 8.58
CA GLY A 257 10.35 -3.22 8.04
C GLY A 257 9.57 -2.29 7.10
N PHE A 258 10.24 -1.76 6.08
CA PHE A 258 9.65 -0.80 5.14
C PHE A 258 10.31 -0.87 3.76
N LEU A 259 9.68 -0.23 2.77
CA LEU A 259 10.18 -0.06 1.40
C LEU A 259 10.68 1.38 1.20
N SER A 260 11.84 1.56 0.57
CA SER A 260 12.30 2.86 0.08
C SER A 260 12.37 2.87 -1.45
N GLY A 261 12.23 4.07 -2.02
CA GLY A 261 12.44 4.36 -3.44
C GLY A 261 13.38 5.56 -3.58
N GLU A 262 14.42 5.43 -4.41
CA GLU A 262 15.39 6.49 -4.68
C GLU A 262 15.51 6.72 -6.18
N LEU A 263 15.12 7.91 -6.63
CA LEU A 263 15.33 8.37 -8.01
C LEU A 263 16.69 9.05 -8.10
N PHE A 264 17.56 8.55 -8.98
CA PHE A 264 18.89 9.10 -9.21
C PHE A 264 19.21 9.16 -10.71
N TYR A 265 20.24 9.93 -11.06
CA TYR A 265 20.67 10.09 -12.45
C TYR A 265 22.09 9.57 -12.58
N ASP A 266 22.29 8.58 -13.45
CA ASP A 266 23.64 8.14 -13.81
C ASP A 266 24.29 9.19 -14.72
N ALA A 267 25.41 9.76 -14.25
CA ALA A 267 26.18 10.76 -14.96
C ALA A 267 26.67 10.27 -16.34
N ALA A 268 26.84 8.96 -16.54
CA ALA A 268 27.30 8.40 -17.81
C ALA A 268 26.19 8.27 -18.86
N ILE A 269 24.92 8.12 -18.45
CA ILE A 269 23.83 7.69 -19.33
C ILE A 269 22.77 8.79 -19.52
N SER A 270 22.81 9.86 -18.70
CA SER A 270 21.84 10.98 -18.73
C SER A 270 20.38 10.52 -18.70
N ARG A 271 20.10 9.36 -18.08
CA ARG A 271 18.77 8.77 -17.91
C ARG A 271 18.48 8.58 -16.42
N PRO A 272 17.21 8.75 -16.01
CA PRO A 272 16.84 8.52 -14.62
C PRO A 272 16.81 7.01 -14.32
N SER A 273 17.19 6.67 -13.10
CA SER A 273 17.10 5.32 -12.54
C SER A 273 16.35 5.36 -11.22
N LEU A 274 15.53 4.35 -10.94
CA LEU A 274 14.78 4.21 -9.70
C LEU A 274 15.23 2.95 -8.96
N ALA A 275 15.82 3.08 -7.79
CA ALA A 275 16.12 1.96 -6.91
C ALA A 275 14.97 1.74 -5.90
N MET A 276 14.45 0.52 -5.83
CA MET A 276 13.46 0.07 -4.85
C MET A 276 14.12 -0.91 -3.87
N ARG A 277 14.01 -0.65 -2.56
CA ARG A 277 14.73 -1.41 -1.53
C ARG A 277 13.87 -1.79 -0.35
N HIS A 278 13.92 -3.05 0.06
CA HIS A 278 13.32 -3.50 1.31
C HIS A 278 14.33 -3.37 2.43
N HIS A 279 13.90 -2.77 3.54
CA HIS A 279 14.69 -2.60 4.74
C HIS A 279 14.03 -3.36 5.88
N ASP A 280 14.81 -3.84 6.85
CA ASP A 280 14.23 -4.23 8.14
C ASP A 280 13.87 -3.01 8.99
N VAL A 281 13.30 -3.26 10.18
CA VAL A 281 12.88 -2.21 11.11
C VAL A 281 14.00 -1.29 11.60
N THR A 282 15.27 -1.63 11.35
CA THR A 282 16.44 -0.82 11.73
C THR A 282 17.03 -0.05 10.55
N GLY A 283 16.49 -0.23 9.35
CA GLY A 283 16.96 0.43 8.12
C GLY A 283 17.99 -0.37 7.33
N LYS A 284 18.38 -1.57 7.78
CA LYS A 284 19.30 -2.43 7.01
C LYS A 284 18.59 -2.97 5.78
N THR A 285 19.21 -2.78 4.61
CA THR A 285 18.71 -3.26 3.32
C THR A 285 18.82 -4.79 3.19
N HIS A 286 17.77 -5.43 2.68
CA HIS A 286 17.69 -6.87 2.41
C HIS A 286 17.44 -7.21 0.93
N SER A 287 16.98 -6.25 0.13
CA SER A 287 16.90 -6.38 -1.32
C SER A 287 17.06 -5.03 -2.00
N GLU A 288 17.53 -5.03 -3.25
CA GLU A 288 17.58 -3.85 -4.11
C GLU A 288 17.21 -4.24 -5.55
N PHE A 289 16.35 -3.43 -6.17
CA PHE A 289 15.96 -3.56 -7.57
C PHE A 289 16.07 -2.19 -8.25
N VAL A 290 16.87 -2.09 -9.30
CA VAL A 290 17.09 -0.84 -10.03
C VAL A 290 16.36 -0.88 -11.38
N PHE A 291 15.59 0.17 -11.66
CA PHE A 291 14.81 0.33 -12.88
C PHE A 291 15.42 1.45 -13.76
N PRO A 292 15.35 1.34 -15.11
CA PRO A 292 14.64 0.30 -15.86
C PRO A 292 15.34 -1.08 -15.78
N GLN A 293 14.56 -2.12 -15.49
CA GLN A 293 15.03 -3.51 -15.52
C GLN A 293 15.19 -3.95 -16.97
N ALA A 294 16.36 -4.48 -17.34
CA ALA A 294 16.54 -5.16 -18.61
C ALA A 294 15.82 -6.51 -18.54
N PHE A 295 14.59 -6.59 -19.03
CA PHE A 295 13.95 -7.89 -19.23
C PHE A 295 14.69 -8.59 -20.37
N ALA A 296 15.34 -9.72 -20.08
CA ALA A 296 15.75 -10.62 -21.15
C ALA A 296 14.50 -10.92 -21.99
N ALA A 297 14.58 -10.69 -23.30
CA ALA A 297 13.55 -11.16 -24.21
C ALA A 297 13.37 -12.68 -23.99
N PRO A 298 12.12 -13.19 -24.02
CA PRO A 298 11.86 -14.61 -23.87
C PRO A 298 12.64 -15.46 -24.87
#